data_AF-A0A385SXS2-F1
#
_entry.id   AF-A0A385SXS2-F1
#
_cell.length_a   1.000
_cell.length_b   1.000
_cell.length_c   1.000
_cell.angle_alpha   90.00
_cell.angle_beta   90.00
_cell.angle_gamma   90.00
#
_symmetry.space_group_name_H-M   'P 1'
#
loop_
_entity.id
_entity.type
_entity.pdbx_description
1 polymer ?
#
loop_
_entity_poly.entity_id
_entity_poly.type
_entity_poly.pdbx_seq_one_letter_code
_entity_poly.pdbx_strand_id
1 'polypeptide(L)'
;MKKDDLEFFITAMPRTRPAYYYLGCLDGSIFMDFDIGENERICLKRISFDGFGCCDLNDQAIPMDEVDSQTFKEIIDAQLSDQSRLTSIVRKTILNNQKLIWEDALKEYGLS
;
A
#
# COMPACT_ATOMS: atom_id res chain seq x y z
N MET A 1 -8.05 -5.31 21.51
CA MET A 1 -7.94 -5.08 20.06
C MET A 1 -6.46 -5.11 19.73
N LYS A 2 -5.99 -6.09 18.95
CA LYS A 2 -4.58 -6.11 18.54
C LYS A 2 -4.36 -4.93 17.60
N LYS A 3 -3.30 -4.16 17.82
CA LYS A 3 -3.02 -2.88 17.17
C LYS A 3 -2.43 -3.03 15.76
N ASP A 4 -2.32 -4.26 15.24
CA ASP A 4 -1.35 -4.60 14.20
C ASP A 4 -1.94 -5.22 12.92
N ASP A 5 -3.21 -5.65 12.90
CA ASP A 5 -3.76 -6.39 11.77
C ASP A 5 -4.32 -5.43 10.71
N LEU A 6 -3.46 -5.03 9.75
CA LEU A 6 -3.93 -4.49 8.48
C LEU A 6 -4.57 -5.65 7.71
N GLU A 7 -5.86 -5.86 7.90
CA GLU A 7 -6.61 -6.82 7.09
C GLU A 7 -6.88 -6.20 5.71
N PHE A 8 -6.16 -6.68 4.69
CA PHE A 8 -6.28 -6.16 3.34
C PHE A 8 -7.42 -6.82 2.58
N PHE A 9 -8.03 -6.05 1.69
CA PHE A 9 -8.93 -6.54 0.66
C PHE A 9 -8.56 -5.92 -0.69
N ILE A 10 -8.73 -6.70 -1.77
CA ILE A 10 -8.57 -6.19 -3.14
C ILE A 10 -9.81 -5.36 -3.46
N THR A 11 -9.61 -4.19 -4.05
CA THR A 11 -10.68 -3.30 -4.49
C THR A 11 -10.48 -2.86 -5.94
N ALA A 12 -11.36 -2.01 -6.44
CA ALA A 12 -11.25 -1.38 -7.74
C ALA A 12 -11.43 0.14 -7.60
N MET A 13 -10.70 0.89 -8.44
CA MET A 13 -10.82 2.34 -8.52
C MET A 13 -11.40 2.77 -9.87
N PRO A 14 -11.97 3.99 -9.97
CA PRO A 14 -12.42 4.55 -11.23
C PRO A 14 -11.30 4.57 -12.28
N ARG A 15 -11.66 4.45 -13.57
CA ARG A 15 -10.70 4.44 -14.70
C ARG A 15 -9.81 5.69 -14.76
N THR A 16 -10.24 6.79 -14.15
CA THR A 16 -9.48 8.04 -14.04
C THR A 16 -8.32 7.97 -13.05
N ARG A 17 -8.24 6.90 -12.23
CA ARG A 17 -7.21 6.65 -11.22
C ARG A 17 -6.49 5.32 -11.52
N PRO A 18 -5.72 5.22 -12.63
CA PRO A 18 -5.10 3.97 -13.02
C PRO A 18 -3.91 3.59 -12.13
N ALA A 19 -3.82 2.31 -11.81
CA ALA A 19 -2.75 1.57 -11.15
C ALA A 19 -2.92 0.07 -11.46
N TYR A 20 -1.92 -0.75 -11.14
CA TYR A 20 -1.95 -2.20 -11.35
C TYR A 20 -2.72 -2.94 -10.25
N TYR A 21 -2.54 -2.52 -9.00
CA TYR A 21 -3.19 -3.16 -7.85
C TYR A 21 -3.83 -2.11 -6.96
N TYR A 22 -5.00 -2.44 -6.42
CA TYR A 22 -5.69 -1.59 -5.45
C TYR A 22 -6.01 -2.41 -4.22
N LEU A 23 -5.53 -1.93 -3.07
CA LEU A 23 -5.81 -2.52 -1.77
C LEU A 23 -6.57 -1.52 -0.90
N GLY A 24 -7.53 -2.01 -0.14
CA GLY A 24 -8.04 -1.30 1.03
C GLY A 24 -7.69 -2.05 2.31
N CYS A 25 -7.68 -1.35 3.44
CA CYS A 25 -7.61 -1.95 4.77
C CYS A 25 -8.32 -1.07 5.80
N LEU A 26 -8.40 -1.55 7.06
CA LEU A 26 -9.07 -0.86 8.16
C LEU A 26 -10.51 -0.46 7.81
N ASP A 27 -11.29 -1.44 7.34
CA ASP A 27 -12.68 -1.27 6.91
C ASP A 27 -12.87 -0.18 5.83
N GLY A 28 -11.85 0.04 5.00
CA GLY A 28 -11.88 1.03 3.93
C GLY A 28 -11.49 2.44 4.36
N SER A 29 -10.95 2.61 5.58
CA SER A 29 -10.39 3.90 6.02
C SER A 29 -9.09 4.25 5.29
N ILE A 30 -8.42 3.24 4.72
CA ILE A 30 -7.19 3.39 3.95
C ILE A 30 -7.34 2.70 2.60
N PHE A 31 -6.95 3.40 1.53
CA PHE A 31 -6.81 2.83 0.19
C PHE A 31 -5.42 3.08 -0.37
N MET A 32 -4.83 2.06 -0.99
CA MET A 32 -3.50 2.12 -1.59
C MET A 32 -3.55 1.67 -3.05
N ASP A 33 -2.90 2.46 -3.90
CA ASP A 33 -2.67 2.14 -5.30
C ASP A 33 -1.22 1.70 -5.45
N PHE A 34 -1.00 0.56 -6.07
CA PHE A 34 0.33 0.10 -6.43
C PHE A 34 0.49 0.01 -7.94
N ASP A 35 1.65 0.46 -8.43
CA ASP A 35 2.04 0.41 -9.83
C ASP A 35 3.27 -0.49 -10.00
N ILE A 36 3.58 -0.81 -11.26
CA ILE A 36 4.82 -1.48 -11.63
C ILE A 36 5.79 -0.41 -12.13
N GLY A 37 6.78 -0.10 -11.29
CA GLY A 37 7.83 0.86 -11.60
C GLY A 37 9.01 0.26 -12.36
N GLU A 38 10.15 0.92 -12.27
CA GLU A 38 11.39 0.47 -12.92
C GLU A 38 11.82 -0.93 -12.46
N ASN A 39 12.32 -1.72 -13.40
CA ASN A 39 12.76 -3.11 -13.21
C ASN A 39 11.64 -4.04 -12.70
N GLU A 40 10.39 -3.77 -13.10
CA GLU A 40 9.21 -4.56 -12.74
C GLU A 40 8.91 -4.65 -11.24
N ARG A 41 9.46 -3.73 -10.45
CA ARG A 41 9.27 -3.67 -8.99
C ARG A 41 8.00 -2.91 -8.64
N ILE A 42 7.32 -3.37 -7.61
CA ILE A 42 6.08 -2.76 -7.13
C ILE A 42 6.41 -1.45 -6.42
N CYS A 43 5.69 -0.38 -6.71
CA CYS A 43 5.80 0.89 -5.99
C CYS A 43 4.44 1.36 -5.47
N LEU A 44 4.45 2.02 -4.31
CA LEU A 44 3.27 2.70 -3.79
C LEU A 44 3.06 3.99 -4.57
N LYS A 45 2.03 4.01 -5.42
CA LYS A 45 1.71 5.18 -6.25
C LYS A 45 0.92 6.21 -5.45
N ARG A 46 -0.09 5.75 -4.73
CA ARG A 46 -0.97 6.60 -3.94
C ARG A 46 -1.38 5.91 -2.66
N ILE A 47 -1.60 6.70 -1.62
CA ILE A 47 -2.25 6.25 -0.40
C ILE A 47 -3.29 7.29 0.01
N SER A 48 -4.49 6.83 0.36
CA SER A 48 -5.60 7.66 0.78
C SER A 48 -5.99 7.29 2.20
N PHE A 49 -6.26 8.30 3.02
CA PHE A 49 -6.71 8.15 4.40
C PHE A 49 -7.99 8.95 4.60
N ASP A 50 -8.96 8.36 5.28
CA ASP A 50 -10.14 9.09 5.73
C ASP A 50 -9.73 10.28 6.61
N GLY A 51 -10.35 11.44 6.40
CA GLY A 51 -10.00 12.67 7.13
C GLY A 51 -8.78 13.44 6.62
N PHE A 52 -7.89 12.84 5.84
CA PHE A 52 -6.69 13.52 5.29
C PHE A 52 -6.73 13.68 3.77
N GLY A 53 -7.34 12.74 3.05
CA GLY A 53 -7.46 12.76 1.59
C GLY A 53 -6.52 11.79 0.89
N CYS A 54 -6.15 12.09 -0.36
CA CYS A 54 -5.29 11.24 -1.19
C CYS A 54 -3.91 11.86 -1.38
N CYS A 55 -2.87 11.12 -0.97
CA CYS A 55 -1.47 11.44 -1.18
C CYS A 55 -0.97 10.71 -2.43
N ASP A 56 -0.51 11.45 -3.44
CA ASP A 56 0.13 10.91 -4.64
C ASP A 56 1.65 11.04 -4.51
N LEU A 57 2.36 9.91 -4.54
CA LEU A 57 3.80 9.86 -4.33
C LEU A 57 4.58 10.15 -5.62
N ASN A 58 3.88 10.23 -6.78
CA ASN A 58 4.45 10.46 -8.10
C ASN A 58 5.67 9.55 -8.37
N ASP A 59 6.63 10.02 -9.17
CA ASP A 59 7.86 9.27 -9.52
C ASP A 59 8.92 9.26 -8.38
N GLN A 60 8.58 9.78 -7.20
CA GLN A 60 9.49 9.82 -6.05
C GLN A 60 9.38 8.59 -5.15
N ALA A 61 8.36 7.77 -5.36
CA ALA A 61 8.12 6.57 -4.55
C ALA A 61 9.33 5.62 -4.62
N ILE A 62 9.85 5.25 -3.45
CA ILE A 62 10.83 4.19 -3.30
C ILE A 62 10.12 2.86 -3.56
N PRO A 63 10.50 2.10 -4.60
CA PRO A 63 9.88 0.81 -4.89
C PRO A 63 10.24 -0.23 -3.83
N MET A 64 9.42 -1.27 -3.72
CA MET A 64 9.76 -2.50 -3.03
C MET A 64 11.05 -3.10 -3.60
N ASP A 65 11.78 -3.88 -2.80
CA ASP A 65 12.86 -4.69 -3.36
C ASP A 65 12.30 -5.84 -4.24
N GLU A 66 13.19 -6.56 -4.92
CA GLU A 66 12.79 -7.61 -5.87
C GLU A 66 12.03 -8.75 -5.18
N VAL A 67 12.48 -9.16 -3.98
CA VAL A 67 11.88 -10.27 -3.22
C VAL A 67 10.49 -9.88 -2.72
N ASP A 68 10.35 -8.68 -2.16
CA ASP A 68 9.07 -8.17 -1.68
C ASP A 68 8.10 -7.94 -2.85
N SER A 69 8.59 -7.41 -3.98
CA SER A 69 7.77 -7.23 -5.19
C SER A 69 7.22 -8.55 -5.72
N GLN A 70 8.07 -9.57 -5.81
CA GLN A 70 7.65 -10.89 -6.28
C GLN A 70 6.66 -11.53 -5.30
N THR A 71 6.97 -11.48 -4.01
CA THR A 71 6.09 -12.02 -2.96
C THR A 71 4.74 -11.30 -2.96
N PHE A 72 4.73 -9.97 -3.10
CA PHE A 72 3.50 -9.18 -3.16
C PHE A 72 2.60 -9.69 -4.29
N LYS A 73 3.14 -9.81 -5.52
CA LYS A 73 2.40 -10.31 -6.68
C LYS A 73 1.82 -11.71 -6.41
N GLU A 74 2.64 -12.62 -5.90
CA GLU A 74 2.20 -14.00 -5.56
C GLU A 74 1.05 -14.01 -4.56
N ILE A 75 1.09 -13.17 -3.52
CA ILE A 75 0.02 -13.08 -2.52
C ILE A 75 -1.26 -12.50 -3.13
N ILE A 76 -1.16 -11.46 -3.96
CA ILE A 76 -2.32 -10.87 -4.64
C ILE A 76 -2.96 -11.87 -5.61
N ASP A 77 -2.16 -12.54 -6.45
CA ASP A 77 -2.62 -13.52 -7.43
C ASP A 77 -3.28 -14.72 -6.74
N ALA A 78 -2.76 -15.11 -5.57
CA ALA A 78 -3.34 -16.12 -4.69
C ALA A 78 -4.49 -15.61 -3.80
N GLN A 79 -5.13 -14.48 -4.16
CA GLN A 79 -6.30 -13.92 -3.47
C GLN A 79 -6.06 -13.64 -1.98
N LEU A 80 -4.93 -12.99 -1.68
CA LEU A 80 -4.53 -12.56 -0.33
C LEU A 80 -4.33 -13.72 0.65
N SER A 81 -3.79 -14.83 0.17
CA SER A 81 -3.57 -16.06 0.95
C SER A 81 -2.65 -15.91 2.17
N ASP A 82 -1.83 -14.86 2.23
CA ASP A 82 -0.91 -14.57 3.34
C ASP A 82 -0.94 -13.09 3.76
N GLN A 83 -1.97 -12.73 4.54
CA GLN A 83 -2.18 -11.38 5.09
C GLN A 83 -1.03 -10.91 5.99
N SER A 84 -0.39 -11.83 6.73
CA SER A 84 0.70 -11.52 7.65
C SER A 84 1.93 -11.03 6.89
N ARG A 85 2.32 -11.77 5.84
CA ARG A 85 3.44 -11.39 5.00
C ARG A 85 3.14 -10.14 4.18
N LEU A 86 1.92 -10.01 3.67
CA LEU A 86 1.48 -8.79 2.98
C LEU A 86 1.56 -7.56 3.91
N THR A 87 1.13 -7.70 5.17
CA THR A 87 1.24 -6.65 6.19
C THR A 87 2.68 -6.20 6.39
N SER A 88 3.61 -7.16 6.49
CA SER A 88 5.03 -6.84 6.63
C SER A 88 5.56 -6.04 5.44
N ILE A 89 5.25 -6.48 4.22
CA ILE A 89 5.69 -5.84 2.97
C ILE A 89 5.09 -4.44 2.82
N VAL A 90 3.79 -4.29 3.02
CA VAL A 90 3.10 -3.00 2.89
C VAL A 90 3.59 -2.02 3.95
N ARG A 91 3.75 -2.44 5.21
CA ARG A 91 4.31 -1.57 6.26
C ARG A 91 5.73 -1.12 5.93
N LYS A 92 6.60 -2.03 5.50
CA LYS A 92 7.96 -1.69 5.06
C LYS A 92 7.93 -0.68 3.91
N THR A 93 7.01 -0.85 2.96
CA THR A 93 6.84 0.06 1.82
C THR A 93 6.40 1.45 2.28
N ILE A 94 5.43 1.55 3.19
CA ILE A 94 4.97 2.82 3.76
C ILE A 94 6.11 3.51 4.51
N LEU A 95 6.85 2.78 5.35
CA LEU A 95 7.96 3.33 6.13
C LEU A 95 9.11 3.85 5.25
N ASN A 96 9.47 3.12 4.19
CA ASN A 96 10.46 3.59 3.22
C ASN A 96 10.04 4.90 2.55
N ASN A 97 8.73 5.08 2.38
CA ASN A 97 8.13 6.26 1.74
C ASN A 97 7.59 7.30 2.73
N GLN A 98 7.82 7.16 4.04
CA GLN A 98 7.14 7.95 5.07
C GLN A 98 7.33 9.47 4.90
N LYS A 99 8.47 9.90 4.33
CA LYS A 99 8.76 11.33 4.09
C LYS A 99 7.90 11.94 2.98
N LEU A 100 7.25 11.11 2.17
CA LEU A 100 6.36 11.52 1.09
C LEU A 100 4.88 11.47 1.51
N ILE A 101 4.59 10.95 2.71
CA ILE A 101 3.23 10.74 3.22
C ILE A 101 3.01 11.68 4.41
N TRP A 102 1.75 12.07 4.65
CA TRP A 102 1.40 12.90 5.79
C TRP A 102 1.71 12.20 7.12
N GLU A 103 2.62 12.78 7.91
CA GLU A 103 3.11 12.21 9.17
C GLU A 103 2.00 12.05 10.22
N ASP A 104 1.07 13.00 10.27
CA ASP A 104 -0.11 12.96 11.15
C ASP A 104 -1.07 11.83 10.78
N ALA A 105 -1.32 11.60 9.48
CA ALA A 105 -2.10 10.45 9.02
C ALA A 105 -1.42 9.12 9.41
N LEU A 106 -0.10 8.98 9.18
CA LEU A 106 0.62 7.78 9.56
C LEU A 106 0.53 7.49 11.07
N LYS A 107 0.62 8.53 11.90
CA LYS A 107 0.49 8.39 13.36
C LYS A 107 -0.94 8.01 13.77
N GLU A 108 -1.95 8.65 13.19
CA GLU A 108 -3.36 8.38 13.50
C GLU A 108 -3.72 6.92 13.21
N TYR A 109 -3.23 6.38 12.10
CA TYR A 109 -3.52 5.02 11.67
C TYR A 109 -2.50 3.96 12.14
N GLY A 110 -1.51 4.33 12.96
CA GLY A 110 -0.53 3.38 13.52
C GLY A 110 0.43 2.77 12.48
N LEU A 111 0.85 3.58 11.51
CA LEU A 111 1.73 3.23 10.41
C LEU A 111 3.10 3.92 10.47
N SER A 112 3.34 4.77 11.46
CA SER A 112 4.61 5.44 11.76
C SER A 112 5.48 4.62 12.73
#